data_AF-A0A7J6WNH0-F1
#
_entry.id   AF-A0A7J6WNH0-F1
#
_cell.length_a   1.000
_cell.length_b   1.000
_cell.length_c   1.000
_cell.angle_alpha   90.00
_cell.angle_beta   90.00
_cell.angle_gamma   90.00
#
_symmetry.space_group_name_H-M   'P 1'
#
loop_
_entity.id
_entity.type
_entity.pdbx_description
1 polymer ?
#
loop_
_entity_poly.entity_id
_entity_poly.type
_entity_poly.pdbx_seq_one_letter_code
_entity_poly.pdbx_strand_id
1 'polypeptide(L)'
;MENGFVSPRSETFPAGLRVLVVDDDPTWLKILEKMLKKCSYEVTTCCLAIDALDILRKRKDRFDIVISDVNMPDMDGFKLLEHVGLEMNLPVIS
;
A
#
# COMPACT_ATOMS: atom_id res chain seq x y z
N MET A 1 30.85 -3.17 32.32
CA MET A 1 30.91 -2.80 30.90
C MET A 1 29.77 -3.56 30.24
N GLU A 2 28.81 -2.81 29.71
CA GLU A 2 27.42 -3.23 29.47
C GLU A 2 27.30 -4.27 28.35
N ASN A 3 26.65 -5.40 28.67
CA ASN A 3 26.17 -6.37 27.69
C ASN A 3 24.89 -5.83 27.07
N GLY A 4 25.01 -5.14 25.93
CA GLY A 4 23.86 -4.70 25.14
C GLY A 4 23.12 -5.90 24.56
N PHE A 5 21.86 -6.08 24.94
CA PHE A 5 20.93 -7.00 24.30
C PHE A 5 20.77 -6.60 22.82
N VAL A 6 21.32 -7.39 21.90
CA VAL A 6 21.00 -7.26 20.47
C VAL A 6 19.69 -8.00 20.21
N SER A 7 18.66 -7.26 19.83
CA SER A 7 17.34 -7.82 19.49
C SER A 7 17.41 -8.51 18.11
N PRO A 8 16.97 -9.77 17.94
CA PRO A 8 17.07 -10.50 16.68
C PRO A 8 15.90 -10.20 15.73
N ARG A 9 15.52 -8.92 15.54
CA ARG A 9 14.71 -8.56 14.37
C ARG A 9 15.71 -8.37 13.24
N SER A 10 15.73 -9.25 12.24
CA SER A 10 16.45 -8.95 11.01
C SER A 10 15.91 -7.62 10.49
N GLU A 11 16.76 -6.60 10.36
CA GLU A 11 16.38 -5.26 9.88
C GLU A 11 16.08 -5.23 8.39
N THR A 12 15.57 -6.33 7.85
CA THR A 12 15.30 -6.54 6.43
C THR A 12 13.80 -6.64 6.23
N PHE A 13 13.26 -5.72 5.44
CA PHE A 13 11.88 -5.80 4.98
C PHE A 13 11.65 -7.09 4.18
N PRO A 14 10.47 -7.73 4.30
CA PRO A 14 10.14 -8.91 3.50
C PRO A 14 10.05 -8.55 2.02
N ALA A 15 11.01 -9.02 1.21
CA ALA A 15 11.03 -8.72 -0.23
C ALA A 15 9.84 -9.32 -0.98
N GLY A 16 9.46 -8.69 -2.09
CA GLY A 16 8.44 -9.20 -3.02
C GLY A 16 6.99 -8.88 -2.65
N LEU A 17 6.75 -8.09 -1.61
CA LEU A 17 5.39 -7.66 -1.26
C LEU A 17 4.78 -6.82 -2.39
N ARG A 18 3.56 -7.14 -2.82
CA ARG A 18 2.86 -6.47 -3.92
C ARG A 18 1.91 -5.42 -3.36
N VAL A 19 2.27 -4.15 -3.53
CA VAL A 19 1.62 -3.01 -2.89
C VAL A 19 0.88 -2.18 -3.93
N LEU A 20 -0.39 -1.87 -3.65
CA LEU A 20 -1.13 -0.83 -4.36
C LEU A 20 -1.11 0.46 -3.52
N VAL A 21 -0.64 1.56 -4.10
CA VAL A 21 -0.63 2.89 -3.46
C VAL A 21 -1.65 3.80 -4.13
N VAL A 22 -2.49 4.45 -3.34
CA VAL A 22 -3.57 5.34 -3.79
C VAL A 22 -3.43 6.69 -3.09
N ASP A 23 -3.24 7.76 -3.84
CA ASP A 23 -3.06 9.13 -3.34
C ASP A 23 -3.32 10.10 -4.50
N ASP A 24 -4.08 11.17 -4.29
CA ASP A 24 -4.40 12.12 -5.36
C ASP A 24 -3.24 13.06 -5.68
N ASP A 25 -2.24 13.18 -4.79
CA ASP A 25 -1.01 13.93 -5.04
C ASP A 25 0.04 13.04 -5.77
N PRO A 26 0.34 13.33 -7.05
CA PRO A 26 1.33 12.57 -7.81
C PRO A 26 2.75 12.67 -7.23
N THR A 27 3.03 13.68 -6.41
CA THR A 27 4.30 13.85 -5.69
C THR A 27 4.44 12.77 -4.63
N TRP A 28 3.40 12.56 -3.82
CA TRP A 28 3.38 11.55 -2.77
C TRP A 28 3.44 10.14 -3.35
N LEU A 29 2.68 9.86 -4.42
CA LEU A 29 2.78 8.60 -5.15
C LEU A 29 4.22 8.27 -5.54
N LYS A 30 4.96 9.24 -6.11
CA LYS A 30 6.34 9.04 -6.55
C LYS A 30 7.32 8.86 -5.40
N ILE A 31 7.09 9.53 -4.26
CA ILE A 31 7.91 9.38 -3.06
C ILE A 31 7.70 7.98 -2.47
N LEU A 32 6.44 7.58 -2.26
CA LEU A 32 6.07 6.28 -1.71
C LEU A 32 6.56 5.14 -2.60
N GLU A 33 6.36 5.23 -3.91
CA GLU A 33 6.86 4.24 -4.86
C GLU A 33 8.37 4.04 -4.73
N LYS A 34 9.15 5.12 -4.66
CA LYS A 34 10.60 5.03 -4.49
C LYS A 34 11.00 4.41 -3.15
N MET A 35 10.30 4.75 -2.07
CA MET A 35 10.58 4.22 -0.74
C MET A 35 10.29 2.72 -0.66
N LEU A 36 9.12 2.29 -1.13
CA LEU A 36 8.70 0.89 -1.12
C LEU A 36 9.54 0.02 -2.06
N LYS A 37 9.96 0.55 -3.22
CA LYS A 37 10.91 -0.15 -4.10
C LYS A 37 12.28 -0.36 -3.45
N LYS A 38 12.75 0.55 -2.58
CA LYS A 38 13.98 0.32 -1.79
C LYS A 38 13.83 -0.83 -0.79
N CYS A 39 12.60 -1.13 -0.37
CA CYS A 39 12.26 -2.31 0.43
C CYS A 39 12.11 -3.59 -0.42
N SER A 40 12.42 -3.54 -1.73
CA SER A 40 12.25 -4.64 -2.69
C SER A 40 10.78 -5.06 -2.88
N TYR A 41 9.85 -4.13 -2.77
CA TYR A 41 8.43 -4.37 -3.02
C TYR A 41 8.04 -4.13 -4.48
N GLU A 42 7.01 -4.82 -4.95
CA GLU A 42 6.38 -4.59 -6.25
C GLU A 42 5.27 -3.54 -6.09
N VAL A 43 5.49 -2.33 -6.61
CA VAL A 43 4.58 -1.20 -6.38
C VAL A 43 3.76 -0.89 -7.62
N THR A 44 2.44 -0.81 -7.47
CA THR A 44 1.52 -0.18 -8.43
C THR A 44 0.95 1.08 -7.78
N THR A 45 0.83 2.16 -8.54
CA THR A 45 0.28 3.44 -8.06
C THR A 45 -0.93 3.85 -8.90
N CYS A 46 -1.88 4.57 -8.30
CA CYS A 46 -2.98 5.23 -9.00
C CYS A 46 -3.45 6.48 -8.23
N CYS A 47 -3.92 7.50 -8.95
CA CYS A 47 -4.33 8.76 -8.34
C CYS A 47 -5.80 8.79 -7.86
N LEU A 48 -6.60 7.81 -8.29
CA LEU A 48 -8.05 7.81 -8.09
C LEU A 48 -8.51 6.51 -7.43
N ALA A 49 -9.40 6.61 -6.45
CA ALA A 49 -10.00 5.46 -5.78
C ALA A 49 -10.76 4.52 -6.73
N ILE A 50 -11.39 5.07 -7.77
CA ILE A 50 -12.11 4.27 -8.77
C ILE A 50 -11.15 3.38 -9.57
N ASP A 51 -9.98 3.91 -9.95
CA ASP A 51 -8.95 3.16 -10.66
C ASP A 51 -8.38 2.05 -9.77
N ALA A 52 -8.20 2.33 -8.47
CA ALA A 52 -7.77 1.35 -7.49
C ALA A 52 -8.75 0.16 -7.44
N LEU A 53 -10.06 0.41 -7.33
CA LEU A 53 -11.08 -0.63 -7.33
C LEU A 53 -11.07 -1.44 -8.62
N ASP A 54 -10.94 -0.76 -9.76
CA ASP A 54 -10.87 -1.39 -11.07
C ASP A 54 -9.65 -2.31 -11.20
N ILE A 55 -8.48 -1.86 -10.75
CA ILE A 55 -7.24 -2.63 -10.72
C ILE A 55 -7.41 -3.86 -9.83
N LEU A 56 -7.91 -3.69 -8.61
CA LEU A 56 -8.08 -4.77 -7.65
C LEU A 56 -9.08 -5.83 -8.15
N ARG A 57 -10.20 -5.42 -8.73
CA ARG A 57 -11.21 -6.33 -9.29
C ARG A 57 -10.69 -7.11 -10.51
N LYS A 58 -9.92 -6.47 -11.38
CA LYS A 58 -9.33 -7.11 -12.57
C LYS A 58 -8.16 -8.04 -12.21
N ARG A 59 -7.48 -7.77 -11.10
CA ARG A 59 -6.25 -8.47 -10.68
C ARG A 59 -6.41 -9.09 -9.29
N LYS A 60 -7.43 -9.93 -9.13
CA LYS A 60 -7.63 -10.70 -7.89
C LYS A 60 -6.35 -11.46 -7.51
N ASP A 61 -6.02 -11.44 -6.21
CA ASP A 61 -4.83 -12.10 -5.62
C ASP A 61 -3.46 -11.58 -6.11
N ARG A 62 -3.41 -10.41 -6.74
CA ARG A 62 -2.16 -9.79 -7.24
C ARG A 62 -1.60 -8.71 -6.32
N PHE A 63 -2.27 -8.43 -5.21
CA PHE A 63 -1.83 -7.47 -4.20
C PHE A 63 -1.87 -8.12 -2.83
N ASP A 64 -0.93 -7.74 -1.98
CA ASP A 64 -0.82 -8.20 -0.60
C ASP A 64 -1.26 -7.12 0.39
N ILE A 65 -1.25 -5.85 -0.03
CA ILE A 65 -1.66 -4.70 0.79
C ILE A 65 -2.02 -3.49 -0.07
N VAL A 66 -2.96 -2.68 0.41
CA VAL A 66 -3.26 -1.34 -0.12
C VAL A 66 -2.77 -0.29 0.87
N ILE A 67 -2.11 0.74 0.36
CA ILE A 67 -1.79 1.97 1.10
C ILE A 67 -2.59 3.09 0.44
N SER A 68 -3.49 3.74 1.16
CA SER A 68 -4.37 4.76 0.60
C SER A 68 -4.45 5.98 1.50
N ASP A 69 -4.25 7.17 0.94
CA ASP A 69 -4.72 8.39 1.61
C ASP A 69 -6.25 8.37 1.73
N VAL A 70 -6.75 8.88 2.85
CA VAL A 70 -8.19 9.02 3.14
C VAL A 70 -8.70 10.42 2.82
N ASN A 71 -7.82 11.40 2.65
CA ASN A 71 -8.16 12.81 2.45
C ASN A 71 -8.18 13.22 0.97
N MET A 72 -8.63 12.33 0.07
CA MET A 72 -8.75 12.63 -1.36
C MET A 72 -10.03 13.45 -1.68
N PRO A 73 -9.95 14.50 -2.52
CA PRO A 73 -11.06 15.41 -2.81
C PRO A 73 -12.15 14.86 -3.75
N ASP A 74 -11.82 13.87 -4.59
CA ASP A 74 -12.67 13.44 -5.71
C ASP A 74 -13.66 12.29 -5.37
N MET A 75 -13.31 11.36 -4.47
CA MET A 75 -14.23 10.33 -3.94
C MET A 75 -13.64 9.52 -2.78
N ASP A 76 -14.46 9.30 -1.74
CA ASP A 76 -14.26 8.54 -0.49
C ASP A 76 -13.13 7.47 -0.48
N GLY A 77 -11.95 7.82 0.05
CA GLY A 77 -10.98 6.80 0.52
C GLY A 77 -11.62 5.80 1.49
N PHE A 78 -12.68 6.21 2.20
CA PHE A 78 -13.53 5.33 3.02
C PHE A 78 -14.35 4.30 2.23
N LYS A 79 -14.83 4.63 1.03
CA LYS A 79 -15.54 3.65 0.17
C LYS A 79 -14.56 2.66 -0.42
N LEU A 80 -13.33 3.08 -0.74
CA LEU A 80 -12.27 2.15 -1.12
C LEU A 80 -12.03 1.15 0.01
N LEU A 81 -11.85 1.64 1.25
CA LEU A 81 -11.70 0.81 2.45
C LEU A 81 -12.88 -0.17 2.63
N GLU A 82 -14.12 0.30 2.51
CA GLU A 82 -15.32 -0.52 2.64
C GLU A 82 -15.35 -1.65 1.59
N HIS A 83 -15.16 -1.32 0.31
CA HIS A 83 -15.20 -2.32 -0.76
C HIS A 83 -14.05 -3.33 -0.64
N VAL A 84 -12.83 -2.87 -0.31
CA VAL A 84 -11.68 -3.76 -0.16
C VAL A 84 -11.84 -4.69 1.04
N GLY A 85 -12.33 -4.17 2.18
CA GLY A 85 -12.59 -4.97 3.37
C GLY A 85 -13.71 -5.99 3.18
N LEU A 86 -14.77 -5.64 2.46
CA LEU A 86 -15.92 -6.51 2.24
C LEU A 86 -15.71 -7.52 1.09
N GLU A 87 -15.06 -7.12 0.00
CA GLU A 87 -14.95 -7.95 -1.21
C GLU A 87 -13.63 -8.75 -1.28
N MET A 88 -12.55 -8.30 -0.62
CA MET A 88 -11.19 -8.74 -0.99
C MET A 88 -10.31 -9.23 0.17
N ASN A 89 -10.75 -9.13 1.42
CA ASN A 89 -9.98 -9.53 2.62
C ASN A 89 -8.50 -9.08 2.57
N LEU A 90 -8.27 -7.89 2.01
CA LEU A 90 -6.95 -7.34 1.75
C LEU A 90 -6.66 -6.26 2.81
N PRO A 91 -5.51 -6.29 3.50
CA PRO A 91 -5.14 -5.26 4.46
C PRO A 91 -5.06 -3.89 3.78
N VAL A 92 -5.56 -2.87 4.47
CA VAL A 92 -5.44 -1.47 4.03
C VAL A 92 -4.81 -0.63 5.14
N ILE A 93 -3.84 0.20 4.77
CA ILE A 93 -3.22 1.21 5.63
C ILE A 93 -3.57 2.60 5.07
N SER A 94 -3.98 3.50 5.95
CA SER A 94 -4.28 4.89 5.66
C SER A 94 -3.53 5.85 6.56
#